data_AF-A0A1W9M539-F1
#
_entry.id   AF-A0A1W9M539-F1
#
_cell.length_a   1.000
_cell.length_b   1.000
_cell.length_c   1.000
_cell.angle_alpha   90.00
_cell.angle_beta   90.00
_cell.angle_gamma   90.00
#
_symmetry.space_group_name_H-M   'P 1'
#
loop_
_entity.id
_entity.type
_entity.pdbx_description
1 polymer ?
#
loop_
_entity_poly.entity_id
_entity_poly.type
_entity_poly.pdbx_seq_one_letter_code
_entity_poly.pdbx_strand_id
1 'polypeptide(L)' 'MITDPILKEIHQIRETLSQKFDFDIRKIFEDVRQREKAHKERVVNLRFRREKMPDPTLQPTG' A
#
# COMPACT_ATOMS: atom_id res chain seq x y z
N MET A 1 -27.01 -13.51 16.07
CA MET A 1 -25.84 -12.89 15.41
C MET A 1 -25.67 -13.53 14.05
N ILE A 2 -25.79 -12.76 12.97
CA ILE A 2 -25.54 -13.26 11.62
C ILE A 2 -24.01 -13.33 11.46
N THR A 3 -23.49 -14.53 11.20
CA THR A 3 -22.06 -14.73 10.94
C THR A 3 -21.87 -14.54 9.44
N ASP A 4 -21.21 -13.45 9.04
CA ASP A 4 -20.88 -13.21 7.64
C ASP A 4 -19.71 -14.13 7.24
N PRO A 5 -19.88 -15.01 6.24
CA PRO A 5 -18.82 -15.91 5.80
C PRO A 5 -17.58 -15.17 5.28
N ILE A 6 -17.73 -13.99 4.68
CA ILE A 6 -16.62 -13.17 4.18
C ILE A 6 -15.81 -12.62 5.35
N LEU A 7 -16.48 -12.08 6.38
CA LEU A 7 -15.79 -11.57 7.56
C LEU A 7 -15.04 -12.68 8.30
N LYS A 8 -15.61 -13.89 8.37
CA LYS A 8 -14.96 -15.04 8.97
C LYS A 8 -13.64 -15.39 8.25
N GLU A 9 -13.66 -15.39 6.92
CA GLU A 9 -12.46 -15.65 6.12
C GLU A 9 -11.41 -14.55 6.31
N ILE A 10 -11.81 -13.28 6.29
CA ILE A 10 -10.91 -12.14 6.56
C ILE A 10 -10.25 -12.28 7.94
N HIS A 11 -11.02 -12.65 8.97
CA HIS A 11 -10.47 -12.86 10.31
C HIS A 11 -9.46 -14.00 10.34
N GLN A 12 -9.74 -15.13 9.70
CA GLN A 12 -8.80 -16.27 9.61
C GLN A 12 -7.50 -15.90 8.90
N ILE A 13 -7.60 -15.15 7.79
CA ILE A 13 -6.42 -14.66 7.06
C ILE A 13 -5.62 -13.70 7.94
N ARG A 14 -6.27 -12.76 8.63
CA ARG A 14 -5.61 -11.80 9.53
C ARG A 14 -4.90 -12.51 10.68
N GLU A 15 -5.54 -13.48 11.30
CA GLU A 15 -4.99 -14.30 12.39
C GLU A 15 -3.70 -14.99 11.93
N THR A 16 -3.78 -15.70 10.81
CA THR A 16 -2.66 -16.46 10.23
C THR A 16 -1.48 -15.55 9.90
N LEU A 17 -1.76 -14.39 9.30
CA LEU A 17 -0.71 -13.40 9.00
C LEU A 17 -0.09 -12.81 10.27
N SER A 18 -0.89 -12.59 11.32
CA SER A 18 -0.41 -11.99 12.58
C SER A 18 0.44 -12.97 13.38
N GLN A 19 0.09 -14.26 13.37
CA GLN A 19 0.86 -15.33 14.00
C GLN A 19 2.29 -15.43 13.45
N LYS A 20 2.49 -15.19 12.15
CA LYS A 20 3.83 -15.15 11.53
C LYS A 20 4.77 -14.14 12.19
N PHE A 21 4.22 -13.12 12.83
CA PHE A 21 4.97 -12.03 13.47
C PHE A 21 4.76 -11.97 14.98
N ASP A 22 4.26 -13.06 15.60
CA ASP A 22 3.94 -13.12 17.03
C ASP A 22 3.00 -12.00 17.50
N PHE A 23 2.10 -11.54 16.62
CA PHE A 23 1.23 -10.38 16.85
C PHE A 23 1.99 -9.07 17.15
N ASP A 24 3.29 -9.01 16.87
CA ASP A 24 4.10 -7.81 17.05
C ASP A 24 4.02 -6.92 15.80
N ILE A 25 3.27 -5.82 15.94
CA ILE A 25 3.11 -4.82 14.89
C ILE A 25 4.45 -4.24 14.42
N ARG A 26 5.45 -4.15 15.29
CA ARG A 26 6.78 -3.61 14.94
C ARG A 26 7.50 -4.56 13.98
N LYS A 27 7.43 -5.87 14.23
CA LYS A 27 8.01 -6.90 13.34
C LYS A 27 7.35 -6.88 11.95
N ILE A 28 6.04 -6.67 11.88
CA ILE A 28 5.32 -6.53 10.61
C ILE A 28 5.86 -5.33 9.82
N PHE A 29 5.98 -4.17 10.46
CA PHE A 29 6.52 -2.97 9.80
C PHE A 29 7.97 -3.10 9.40
N GLU A 30 8.78 -3.81 10.18
CA GLU A 30 10.17 -4.07 9.86
C GLU A 30 10.30 -4.96 8.62
N ASP A 31 9.53 -6.05 8.55
CA ASP A 31 9.46 -6.91 7.37
C ASP A 31 9.00 -6.16 6.11
N VAL A 32 7.99 -5.30 6.22
CA VAL A 32 7.56 -4.43 5.11
C VAL A 32 8.71 -3.53 4.66
N ARG A 33 9.41 -2.87 5.58
CA ARG A 33 10.55 -2.00 5.23
C ARG A 33 11.72 -2.77 4.61
N GLN A 34 11.97 -3.99 5.05
CA GLN A 34 12.99 -4.84 4.43
C GLN A 34 12.60 -5.23 3.00
N ARG A 35 11.34 -5.60 2.77
CA ARG A 35 10.81 -5.89 1.42
C ARG A 35 10.85 -4.66 0.50
N GLU A 36 10.53 -3.47 1.01
CA GLU A 36 10.64 -2.21 0.27
C GLU A 36 12.08 -1.92 -0.16
N LYS A 37 13.06 -2.16 0.73
CA LYS A 37 14.49 -1.98 0.42
C LYS A 37 14.97 -2.98 -0.64
N ALA A 38 14.53 -4.24 -0.54
CA ALA A 38 14.92 -5.30 -1.47
C ALA A 38 14.29 -5.13 -2.87
N HIS A 39 13.08 -4.58 -2.94
CA HIS A 39 12.29 -4.47 -4.18
C HIS A 39 11.76 -3.06 -4.41
N LYS A 40 12.67 -2.10 -4.48
CA LYS A 40 12.34 -0.67 -4.62
C LYS A 40 11.50 -0.39 -5.88
N GLU A 41 11.67 -1.19 -6.93
CA GLU A 41 10.93 -1.12 -8.19
C GLU A 41 9.44 -1.47 -8.06
N ARG A 42 9.06 -2.22 -7.03
CA ARG A 42 7.67 -2.64 -6.78
C ARG A 42 6.90 -1.67 -5.89
N VAL A 43 7.59 -0.69 -5.30
CA VAL A 43 6.99 0.31 -4.42
C VAL A 43 6.34 1.40 -5.28
N VAL A 44 5.01 1.44 -5.27
CA VAL A 44 4.24 2.45 -6.01
C VAL A 44 4.37 3.81 -5.31
N ASN A 45 4.80 4.83 -6.07
CA ASN A 45 4.81 6.21 -5.60
C ASN A 45 3.47 6.89 -5.90
N LEU A 46 2.64 7.06 -4.88
CA LEU A 46 1.33 7.71 -4.97
C LEU A 46 1.39 9.23 -4.78
N ARG A 47 2.57 9.87 -4.84
CA ARG A 47 2.63 11.33 -4.86
C ARG A 47 1.80 11.83 -6.04
N PHE A 48 0.79 12.65 -5.75
CA PHE A 48 0.00 13.31 -6.78
C PHE A 48 0.94 13.95 -7.78
N ARG A 49 0.93 13.43 -9.01
CA ARG A 49 1.62 14.07 -10.13
C ARG A 49 0.85 15.37 -10.35
N ARG A 50 1.39 16.49 -9.86
CA ARG A 50 0.96 17.80 -10.35
C ARG A 50 1.26 17.76 -11.83
N GLU A 51 0.24 17.51 -12.65
CA GLU A 51 0.33 17.86 -14.06
C GLU A 51 0.79 19.30 -14.10
N LYS A 52 1.91 19.57 -14.77
CA LYS A 52 2.32 20.94 -15.01
C LYS A 52 1.14 21.56 -15.73
N MET A 53 0.43 22.49 -15.09
CA MET A 53 -0.53 23.33 -15.80
C MET A 53 0.20 23.84 -17.05
N PRO A 54 -0.41 23.74 -18.25
CA PRO A 54 0.19 24.33 -19.44
C PRO A 54 0.50 25.80 -19.12
N ASP A 55 1.73 26.21 -19.39
CA ASP A 55 2.18 27.56 -19.11
C ASP A 55 1.24 28.53 -19.84
N PRO A 56 0.48 29.40 -19.13
CA PRO A 56 -0.52 30.26 -19.73
C PRO A 56 0.08 31.30 -20.68
N THR A 57 1.41 31.41 -20.75
CA THR A 57 2.12 32.28 -21.68
C THR A 57 2.42 31.64 -23.05
N LEU A 58 2.27 30.32 -23.19
CA LEU A 58 2.46 29.64 -24.47
C LEU A 58 1.22 29.85 -25.35
N GLN A 59 1.31 30.77 -26.29
CA GLN A 59 0.28 30.93 -27.32
C GLN A 59 0.28 29.71 -28.28
N PRO A 60 -0.88 29.24 -28.74
CA PRO A 60 -0.95 28.19 -29.73
C PRO A 60 -0.28 28.67 -31.01
N THR A 61 0.74 27.94 -31.45
CA THR A 61 1.30 28.12 -32.79
C THR A 61 0.33 27.46 -33.76
N GLY A 62 -0.20 28.28 -34.68
CA GLY A 62 -1.25 27.89 -35.64
C GLY A 62 -0.81 26.88 -36.69
#